data_AF-A0A8J5LQT1-F1
#
_entry.id   AF-A0A8J5LQT1-F1
#
_cell.length_a   1.000
_cell.length_b   1.000
_cell.length_c   1.000
_cell.angle_alpha   90.00
_cell.angle_beta   90.00
_cell.angle_gamma   90.00
#
_symmetry.space_group_name_H-M   'P 1'
#
loop_
_entity.id
_entity.type
_entity.pdbx_description
1 polymer ?
#
loop_
_entity_poly.entity_id
_entity_poly.type
_entity_poly.pdbx_seq_one_letter_code
_entity_poly.pdbx_strand_id
1 'polypeptide(L)'
;MSRLSFRPRPLDIHKKLPIVKSIKEFEEDDVPTATSSTRNSLLPRVATAHDSEKHRTLGKKISQEIPTPQFSTVETYERDYSQTFSQTTSYIHARGARAEIGEFVEYDLDNEDEDWLEEFNNERKILSPEKFETLLFKLEILDHKARERAGVLTPTFGAPVPVLLQLESAAEVNQ
;
A
#
# COMPACT_ATOMS: atom_id res chain seq x y z
N MET A 1 -59.18 8.78 -17.99
CA MET A 1 -57.98 8.94 -17.14
C MET A 1 -58.12 8.04 -15.91
N SER A 2 -57.45 6.90 -15.88
CA SER A 2 -57.50 5.96 -14.75
C SER A 2 -56.49 6.40 -13.69
N ARG A 3 -56.97 6.76 -12.48
CA ARG A 3 -56.09 7.10 -11.36
C ARG A 3 -55.42 5.80 -10.88
N LEU A 4 -54.11 5.68 -11.10
CA LEU A 4 -53.28 4.65 -10.50
C LEU A 4 -53.52 4.68 -8.98
N SER A 5 -54.19 3.65 -8.46
CA SER A 5 -54.43 3.53 -7.02
C SER A 5 -53.12 3.11 -6.35
N PHE A 6 -52.37 4.07 -5.84
CA PHE A 6 -51.28 3.80 -4.91
C PHE A 6 -51.91 3.31 -3.61
N ARG A 7 -51.91 1.99 -3.41
CA ARG A 7 -52.13 1.44 -2.07
C ARG A 7 -50.78 1.49 -1.35
N PRO A 8 -50.64 2.25 -0.25
CA PRO A 8 -49.43 2.19 0.55
C PRO A 8 -49.24 0.76 1.01
N ARG A 9 -48.24 0.08 0.43
CA ARG A 9 -47.80 -1.22 0.92
C ARG A 9 -46.90 -0.91 2.13
N PRO A 10 -47.13 -1.55 3.29
CA PRO A 10 -46.20 -1.42 4.42
C PRO A 10 -44.79 -1.73 3.95
N LEU A 11 -43.83 -0.87 4.31
CA LEU A 11 -42.43 -1.10 4.00
C LEU A 11 -41.98 -2.40 4.70
N ASP A 12 -41.51 -3.36 3.91
CA ASP A 12 -40.96 -4.60 4.45
C ASP A 12 -39.54 -4.34 4.96
N ILE A 13 -39.42 -4.18 6.27
CA ILE A 13 -38.14 -3.95 6.96
C ILE A 13 -37.18 -5.14 6.87
N HIS A 14 -37.64 -6.32 6.42
CA HIS A 14 -36.79 -7.49 6.19
C HIS A 14 -36.31 -7.60 4.74
N LYS A 15 -36.74 -6.68 3.86
CA LYS A 15 -36.26 -6.63 2.49
C LYS A 15 -34.78 -6.24 2.50
N LYS A 16 -33.91 -7.15 2.06
CA LYS A 16 -32.47 -6.86 1.93
C LYS A 16 -32.26 -5.73 0.93
N LEU A 17 -31.51 -4.72 1.36
CA LEU A 17 -31.08 -3.63 0.48
C LEU A 17 -30.01 -4.15 -0.48
N PRO A 18 -30.04 -3.74 -1.75
CA PRO A 18 -28.92 -3.98 -2.65
C PRO A 18 -27.67 -3.29 -2.10
N ILE A 19 -26.56 -4.03 -2.02
CA ILE A 19 -25.27 -3.53 -1.57
C ILE A 19 -24.49 -3.15 -2.81
N VAL A 20 -24.10 -1.88 -2.88
CA VAL A 20 -23.23 -1.38 -3.94
C VAL A 20 -21.79 -1.69 -3.55
N LYS A 21 -21.04 -2.36 -4.42
CA LYS A 21 -19.66 -2.78 -4.15
C LYS A 21 -18.63 -1.83 -4.73
N SER A 22 -18.95 -1.10 -5.80
CA SER A 22 -18.05 -0.11 -6.38
C SER A 22 -18.83 0.98 -7.12
N ILE A 23 -18.23 2.16 -7.24
CA ILE A 23 -18.78 3.28 -8.04
C ILE A 23 -18.94 2.88 -9.51
N LYS A 24 -18.11 1.94 -9.99
CA LYS A 24 -18.19 1.40 -11.35
C LYS A 24 -19.47 0.58 -11.59
N GLU A 25 -20.02 -0.05 -10.55
CA GLU A 25 -21.31 -0.77 -10.58
C GLU A 25 -22.50 0.20 -10.67
N PHE A 26 -22.33 1.46 -10.27
CA PHE A 26 -23.36 2.50 -10.41
C PHE A 26 -23.49 3.04 -11.84
N GLU A 27 -22.38 3.12 -12.58
CA GLU A 27 -22.33 3.67 -13.94
C GLU A 27 -22.88 2.69 -15.00
N GLU A 28 -22.88 1.38 -14.71
CA GLU A 28 -23.36 0.34 -15.65
C GLU A 28 -24.90 0.19 -15.64
N ASP A 29 -25.57 0.70 -14.61
CA ASP A 29 -27.02 0.56 -14.39
C ASP A 29 -27.88 1.66 -15.05
N ASP A 30 -27.29 2.62 -15.78
CA ASP A 30 -28.03 3.74 -16.42
C ASP A 30 -28.72 3.34 -17.75
N VAL A 31 -28.80 2.03 -18.05
CA VAL A 31 -29.62 1.49 -19.14
C VAL A 31 -30.90 0.89 -18.55
N PRO A 32 -32.10 1.39 -18.89
CA PRO A 32 -33.34 0.96 -18.26
C PRO A 32 -33.75 -0.43 -18.76
N THR A 33 -33.13 -1.47 -18.21
CA THR A 33 -33.60 -2.85 -18.39
C THR A 33 -34.63 -3.13 -17.31
N ALA A 34 -35.87 -2.79 -17.62
CA ALA A 34 -37.05 -3.29 -16.94
C ALA A 34 -37.09 -4.84 -17.02
N THR A 35 -36.44 -5.55 -16.09
CA THR A 35 -36.59 -7.01 -15.95
C THR A 35 -36.56 -7.46 -14.48
N SER A 36 -37.34 -6.81 -13.62
CA SER A 36 -38.01 -7.55 -12.54
C SER A 36 -39.26 -8.23 -13.11
N SER A 37 -39.06 -9.31 -13.89
CA SER A 37 -40.14 -10.24 -14.19
C SER A 37 -39.59 -11.64 -14.43
N THR A 38 -40.11 -12.55 -13.62
CA THR A 38 -39.93 -14.00 -13.61
C THR A 38 -40.19 -14.63 -14.99
N ARG A 39 -39.21 -15.36 -15.56
CA ARG A 39 -39.36 -16.68 -16.21
C ARG A 39 -38.25 -16.95 -17.25
N ASN A 40 -37.69 -18.15 -17.15
CA ASN A 40 -37.20 -19.04 -18.21
C ASN A 40 -36.64 -18.40 -19.51
N SER A 41 -35.33 -18.56 -19.74
CA SER A 41 -34.82 -19.25 -20.94
C SER A 41 -33.29 -19.27 -20.97
N LEU A 42 -32.74 -20.49 -20.98
CA LEU A 42 -31.73 -20.97 -21.93
C LEU A 42 -30.50 -20.07 -22.22
N LEU A 43 -29.36 -20.51 -21.68
CA LEU A 43 -27.99 -20.56 -22.23
C LEU A 43 -27.82 -20.15 -23.72
N PRO A 44 -26.68 -19.53 -24.13
CA PRO A 44 -25.44 -20.30 -24.30
C PRO A 44 -24.10 -19.59 -23.97
N ARG A 45 -23.32 -20.27 -23.11
CA ARG A 45 -21.91 -20.67 -23.30
C ARG A 45 -21.12 -19.91 -24.39
N VAL A 46 -20.17 -19.07 -23.96
CA VAL A 46 -18.92 -18.81 -24.70
C VAL A 46 -17.77 -19.23 -23.79
N ALA A 47 -16.99 -20.19 -24.29
CA ALA A 47 -15.88 -20.80 -23.61
C ALA A 47 -14.58 -20.07 -23.95
N THR A 48 -13.78 -19.75 -22.94
CA THR A 48 -12.32 -19.74 -23.06
C THR A 48 -11.78 -20.81 -22.12
N ALA A 49 -11.11 -21.78 -22.71
CA ALA A 49 -10.66 -22.99 -22.06
C ALA A 49 -9.44 -22.70 -21.16
N HIS A 50 -9.57 -22.99 -19.87
CA HIS A 50 -8.48 -23.56 -19.09
C HIS A 50 -9.07 -24.70 -18.26
N ASP A 51 -8.71 -25.91 -18.67
CA ASP A 51 -9.16 -27.16 -18.10
C ASP A 51 -8.61 -27.33 -16.68
N SER A 52 -9.49 -27.30 -15.70
CA SER A 52 -9.23 -27.87 -14.38
C SER A 52 -10.52 -28.53 -13.91
N GLU A 53 -10.67 -29.79 -14.33
CA GLU A 53 -11.50 -30.83 -13.73
C GLU A 53 -11.68 -30.62 -12.21
N LYS A 54 -12.83 -30.07 -11.81
CA LYS A 54 -13.29 -30.13 -10.41
C LYS A 54 -14.71 -30.69 -10.38
N HIS A 55 -14.79 -31.90 -9.82
CA HIS A 55 -15.99 -32.64 -9.49
C HIS A 55 -17.15 -31.73 -9.03
N ARG A 56 -18.22 -31.68 -9.81
CA ARG A 56 -19.53 -31.18 -9.34
C ARG A 56 -20.11 -32.20 -8.38
N THR A 57 -20.01 -31.95 -7.09
CA THR A 57 -20.87 -32.61 -6.10
C THR A 57 -22.01 -31.68 -5.71
N LEU A 58 -23.21 -32.20 -5.93
CA LEU A 58 -24.51 -31.65 -5.57
C LEU A 58 -24.63 -31.64 -4.03
N GLY A 59 -24.70 -30.46 -3.42
CA GLY A 59 -24.92 -30.33 -1.97
C GLY A 59 -25.13 -28.89 -1.54
N LYS A 60 -26.39 -28.43 -1.54
CA LYS A 60 -26.80 -27.12 -1.01
C LYS A 60 -26.63 -27.09 0.51
N LYS A 61 -25.49 -26.61 0.98
CA LYS A 61 -25.40 -25.85 2.23
C LYS A 61 -24.97 -24.45 1.82
N ILE A 62 -25.69 -23.44 2.27
CA ILE A 62 -25.28 -22.04 2.15
C ILE A 62 -24.13 -21.87 3.14
N SER A 63 -22.97 -22.40 2.77
CA SER A 63 -21.72 -22.06 3.41
C SER A 63 -21.51 -20.58 3.12
N GLN A 64 -21.35 -19.76 4.15
CA GLN A 64 -20.89 -18.40 3.98
C GLN A 64 -19.57 -18.48 3.21
N GLU A 65 -19.62 -18.18 1.92
CA GLU A 65 -18.45 -18.20 1.07
C GLU A 65 -17.55 -17.06 1.53
N ILE A 66 -16.38 -17.42 2.05
CA ILE A 66 -15.39 -16.44 2.51
C ILE A 66 -14.91 -15.69 1.28
N PRO A 67 -15.06 -14.37 1.21
CA PRO A 67 -14.64 -13.61 0.05
C PRO A 67 -13.14 -13.75 -0.17
N THR A 68 -12.75 -14.07 -1.41
CA THR A 68 -11.35 -14.09 -1.84
C THR A 68 -10.84 -12.64 -1.95
N PRO A 69 -9.64 -12.31 -1.44
CA PRO A 69 -9.07 -10.99 -1.60
C PRO A 69 -8.83 -10.66 -3.09
N GLN A 70 -9.02 -9.39 -3.44
CA GLN A 70 -8.66 -8.87 -4.76
C GLN A 70 -7.16 -8.54 -4.79
N PHE A 71 -6.54 -8.64 -5.97
CA PHE A 71 -5.17 -8.20 -6.20
C PHE A 71 -5.15 -7.11 -7.27
N SER A 72 -4.15 -6.25 -7.19
CA SER A 72 -3.88 -5.19 -8.17
C SER A 72 -2.44 -5.27 -8.66
N THR A 73 -2.23 -4.98 -9.93
CA THR A 73 -0.89 -4.83 -10.49
C THR A 73 -0.36 -3.43 -10.17
N VAL A 74 0.88 -3.34 -9.71
CA VAL A 74 1.56 -2.07 -9.45
C VAL A 74 2.44 -1.73 -10.64
N GLU A 75 2.20 -0.59 -11.28
CA GLU A 75 2.91 -0.21 -12.52
C GLU A 75 4.41 0.05 -12.29
N THR A 76 4.80 0.53 -11.12
CA THR A 76 6.19 0.86 -10.78
C THR A 76 7.01 -0.36 -10.33
N TYR A 77 6.38 -1.53 -10.15
CA TYR A 77 7.03 -2.70 -9.56
C TYR A 77 8.36 -3.09 -10.24
N GLU A 78 8.38 -3.13 -11.57
CA GLU A 78 9.59 -3.49 -12.34
C GLU A 78 10.67 -2.39 -12.32
N ARG A 79 10.32 -1.16 -11.93
CA ARG A 79 11.27 -0.06 -11.72
C ARG A 79 11.84 -0.08 -10.30
N ASP A 80 10.99 -0.35 -9.32
CA ASP A 80 11.34 -0.27 -7.90
C ASP A 80 12.12 -1.50 -7.42
N TYR A 81 11.87 -2.67 -8.04
CA TYR A 81 12.53 -3.93 -7.68
C TYR A 81 13.41 -4.45 -8.80
N SER A 82 14.72 -4.56 -8.54
CA SER A 82 15.66 -5.15 -9.48
C SER A 82 15.68 -6.69 -9.40
N GLN A 83 15.64 -7.35 -10.55
CA GLN A 83 15.69 -8.82 -10.66
C GLN A 83 17.14 -9.35 -10.62
N THR A 84 17.89 -9.00 -9.57
CA THR A 84 19.33 -9.30 -9.47
C THR A 84 19.65 -10.63 -8.77
N PHE A 85 18.64 -11.30 -8.21
CA PHE A 85 18.82 -12.56 -7.49
C PHE A 85 19.24 -13.70 -8.43
N SER A 86 20.37 -14.35 -8.12
CA SER A 86 20.86 -15.53 -8.83
C SER A 86 20.71 -16.77 -7.96
N GLN A 87 19.94 -17.76 -8.44
CA GLN A 87 19.68 -18.99 -7.69
C GLN A 87 20.96 -19.83 -7.52
N THR A 88 21.30 -20.13 -6.27
CA THR A 88 22.43 -20.99 -5.93
C THR A 88 22.12 -22.47 -6.16
N THR A 89 23.17 -23.29 -6.33
CA THR A 89 23.03 -24.74 -6.49
C THR A 89 22.64 -25.46 -5.20
N SER A 90 22.94 -24.86 -4.05
CA SER A 90 22.56 -25.34 -2.71
C SER A 90 21.48 -24.45 -2.08
N TYR A 91 20.88 -24.92 -0.99
CA TYR A 91 19.93 -24.14 -0.19
C TYR A 91 20.61 -22.93 0.48
N ILE A 92 19.84 -21.86 0.64
CA ILE A 92 20.31 -20.61 1.25
C ILE A 92 20.55 -20.86 2.75
N HIS A 93 21.80 -20.64 3.18
CA HIS A 93 22.16 -20.59 4.59
C HIS A 93 22.36 -19.13 5.00
N ALA A 94 21.28 -18.48 5.42
CA ALA A 94 21.33 -17.07 5.80
C ALA A 94 22.12 -16.88 7.12
N ARG A 95 23.05 -15.93 7.12
CA ARG A 95 23.59 -15.28 8.32
C ARG A 95 22.96 -13.88 8.41
N GLY A 96 22.89 -13.31 9.62
CA GLY A 96 22.26 -12.00 9.82
C GLY A 96 22.93 -10.92 8.97
N ALA A 97 22.14 -10.23 8.14
CA ALA A 97 22.64 -9.26 7.15
C ALA A 97 23.41 -8.07 7.77
N ARG A 98 23.14 -7.73 9.03
CA ARG A 98 23.68 -6.54 9.70
C ARG A 98 25.17 -6.63 10.08
N ALA A 99 25.78 -7.81 9.98
CA ALA A 99 27.18 -8.00 10.37
C ALA A 99 28.19 -7.78 9.24
N GLU A 100 27.77 -7.80 7.96
CA GLU A 100 28.69 -7.85 6.81
C GLU A 100 28.47 -6.74 5.75
N ILE A 101 27.37 -6.00 5.79
CA ILE A 101 27.11 -4.85 4.89
C ILE A 101 27.43 -3.54 5.61
N GLY A 102 28.60 -2.97 5.31
CA GLY A 102 28.95 -1.54 5.38
C GLY A 102 28.48 -0.68 6.56
N GLU A 103 28.58 0.64 6.38
CA GLU A 103 27.87 1.62 7.21
C GLU A 103 26.40 1.59 6.78
N PHE A 104 25.53 0.98 7.57
CA PHE A 104 24.10 0.89 7.28
C PHE A 104 23.44 2.23 7.61
N VAL A 105 22.87 2.87 6.60
CA VAL A 105 22.13 4.13 6.71
C VAL A 105 20.64 3.79 6.79
N GLU A 106 19.96 4.26 7.83
CA GLU A 106 18.53 3.98 8.08
C GLU A 106 17.60 5.14 7.65
N TYR A 107 18.18 6.26 7.25
CA TYR A 107 17.43 7.44 6.84
C TYR A 107 17.13 7.35 5.34
N ASP A 108 15.85 7.35 4.99
CA ASP A 108 15.35 7.44 3.61
C ASP A 108 14.83 8.86 3.37
N LEU A 109 15.19 9.49 2.25
CA LEU A 109 14.63 10.80 1.91
C LEU A 109 13.13 10.70 1.64
N ASP A 110 12.37 11.64 2.18
CA ASP A 110 10.97 11.82 1.82
C ASP A 110 10.81 12.86 0.70
N ASN A 111 9.56 13.12 0.32
CA ASN A 111 9.27 14.07 -0.76
C ASN A 111 9.76 15.49 -0.47
N GLU A 112 9.73 15.94 0.78
CA GLU A 112 10.20 17.28 1.16
C GLU A 112 11.72 17.38 1.05
N ASP A 113 12.42 16.34 1.51
CA ASP A 113 13.87 16.23 1.42
C ASP A 113 14.35 16.14 -0.04
N GLU A 114 13.65 15.39 -0.89
CA GLU A 114 13.94 15.28 -2.33
C GLU A 114 13.78 16.63 -3.05
N ASP A 115 12.66 17.33 -2.80
CA ASP A 115 12.39 18.66 -3.36
C ASP A 115 13.47 19.67 -2.91
N TRP A 116 13.85 19.64 -1.63
CA TRP A 116 14.91 20.50 -1.10
C TRP A 116 16.27 20.19 -1.72
N LEU A 117 16.60 18.90 -1.90
CA LEU A 117 17.87 18.47 -2.48
C LEU A 117 17.97 18.86 -3.96
N GLU A 118 16.87 18.81 -4.70
CA GLU A 118 16.78 19.28 -6.08
C GLU A 118 17.03 20.79 -6.17
N GLU A 119 16.35 21.58 -5.32
CA GLU A 119 16.55 23.03 -5.25
C GLU A 119 17.98 23.38 -4.83
N PHE A 120 18.54 22.72 -3.81
CA PHE A 120 19.90 22.97 -3.34
C PHE A 120 20.94 22.76 -4.44
N ASN A 121 20.82 21.65 -5.17
CA ASN A 121 21.73 21.30 -6.25
C ASN A 121 21.67 22.32 -7.41
N ASN A 122 20.54 23.00 -7.64
CA ASN A 122 20.38 24.02 -8.70
C ASN A 122 20.97 23.54 -10.05
N GLU A 123 20.55 22.35 -10.51
CA GLU A 123 21.05 21.63 -11.70
C GLU A 123 22.52 21.14 -11.64
N ARG A 124 23.27 21.49 -10.60
CA ARG A 124 24.64 21.01 -10.36
C ARG A 124 24.56 19.80 -9.42
N LYS A 125 25.17 18.69 -9.80
CA LYS A 125 25.24 17.47 -8.96
C LYS A 125 26.26 17.64 -7.82
N ILE A 126 26.00 18.57 -6.90
CA ILE A 126 26.89 18.90 -5.78
C ILE A 126 26.79 17.82 -4.70
N LEU A 127 25.56 17.41 -4.37
CA LEU A 127 25.27 16.40 -3.36
C LEU A 127 24.38 15.30 -3.97
N SER A 128 24.75 14.03 -3.78
CA SER A 128 23.92 12.90 -4.21
C SER A 128 22.93 12.52 -3.09
N PRO A 129 21.77 11.91 -3.43
CA PRO A 129 20.77 11.49 -2.44
C PRO A 129 21.37 10.60 -1.34
N GLU A 130 22.19 9.62 -1.72
CA GLU A 130 22.77 8.65 -0.77
C GLU A 130 23.73 9.32 0.22
N LYS A 131 24.45 10.37 -0.22
CA LYS A 131 25.32 11.15 0.66
C LYS A 131 24.50 12.02 1.60
N PHE A 132 23.38 12.54 1.14
CA PHE A 132 22.47 13.35 1.96
C PHE A 132 21.82 12.50 3.05
N GLU A 133 21.32 11.30 2.71
CA GLU A 133 20.82 10.31 3.67
C GLU A 133 21.88 9.97 4.73
N THR A 134 23.11 9.69 4.29
CA THR A 134 24.22 9.40 5.21
C THR A 134 24.49 10.57 6.17
N LEU A 135 24.43 11.81 5.67
CA LEU A 135 24.64 13.02 6.47
C LEU A 135 23.54 13.16 7.53
N LEU A 136 22.27 13.11 7.11
CA LEU A 136 21.11 13.24 8.00
C LEU A 136 21.11 12.17 9.08
N PHE A 137 21.38 10.92 8.70
CA PHE A 137 21.48 9.80 9.63
C PHE A 137 22.57 10.01 10.68
N LYS A 138 23.76 10.46 10.27
CA LYS A 138 24.86 10.75 11.20
C LYS A 138 24.51 11.88 12.16
N LEU A 139 23.88 12.95 11.66
CA LEU A 139 23.42 14.07 12.49
C LEU A 139 22.38 13.62 13.51
N GLU A 140 21.43 12.77 13.12
CA GLU A 140 20.43 12.21 14.02
C GLU A 140 21.07 11.38 15.14
N ILE A 141 22.02 10.51 14.80
CA ILE A 141 22.76 9.72 15.79
C ILE A 141 23.54 10.63 16.76
N LEU A 142 24.20 11.67 16.24
CA LEU A 142 24.98 12.58 17.07
C LEU A 142 24.11 13.41 18.01
N ASP A 143 22.99 13.94 17.52
CA ASP A 143 22.02 14.66 18.34
C ASP A 143 21.40 13.74 19.40
N HIS A 144 21.04 12.51 19.01
CA HIS A 144 20.55 11.51 19.95
C HIS A 144 21.57 11.25 21.05
N LYS A 145 22.84 11.00 20.71
CA LYS A 145 23.92 10.83 21.71
C LYS A 145 24.08 12.07 22.61
N ALA A 146 23.93 13.27 22.08
CA ALA A 146 24.00 14.50 22.86
C ALA A 146 22.82 14.60 23.85
N ARG A 147 21.60 14.26 23.41
CA ARG A 147 20.40 14.17 24.26
C ARG A 147 20.52 13.12 25.35
N GLU A 148 21.05 11.95 25.03
CA GLU A 148 21.32 10.88 25.99
C GLU A 148 22.26 11.38 27.10
N ARG A 149 23.36 12.06 26.73
CA ARG A 149 24.31 12.64 27.70
C ARG A 149 23.71 13.75 28.54
N ALA A 150 22.79 14.54 27.99
CA ALA A 150 22.08 15.60 28.69
C ALA A 150 20.93 15.07 29.59
N GLY A 151 20.63 13.77 29.54
CA GLY A 151 19.51 13.17 30.27
C GLY A 151 18.14 13.50 29.69
N VAL A 152 18.06 13.94 28.43
CA VAL A 152 16.83 14.32 27.73
C VAL A 152 16.40 13.16 26.82
N LEU A 153 15.96 12.06 27.44
CA LEU A 153 15.72 10.79 26.75
C LEU A 153 14.33 10.68 26.12
N THR A 154 13.33 11.35 26.72
CA THR A 154 11.92 11.07 26.43
C THR A 154 11.29 12.20 25.62
N PRO A 155 11.01 12.01 24.32
CA PRO A 155 10.12 12.90 23.61
C PRO A 155 8.73 12.80 24.25
N THR A 156 8.18 13.94 24.65
CA THR A 156 6.79 14.00 25.08
C THR A 156 5.91 14.03 23.84
N PHE A 157 4.92 13.13 23.77
CA PHE A 157 4.06 12.99 22.59
C PHE A 157 3.45 14.35 22.21
N GLY A 158 3.75 14.83 21.00
CA GLY A 158 3.26 16.10 20.47
C GLY A 158 4.11 17.34 20.76
N ALA A 159 5.23 17.23 21.51
CA ALA A 159 6.19 18.33 21.67
C ALA A 159 7.33 18.19 20.66
N PRO A 160 7.84 19.31 20.09
CA PRO A 160 9.00 19.26 19.22
C PRO A 160 10.22 18.76 20.01
N VAL A 161 10.98 17.84 19.41
CA VAL A 161 12.22 17.33 20.03
C VAL A 161 13.28 18.42 19.94
N PRO A 162 13.86 18.86 21.06
CA PRO A 162 14.89 19.88 21.03
C PRO A 162 16.19 19.30 20.46
N VAL A 163 16.79 20.00 19.50
CA VAL A 163 18.12 19.71 18.99
C VAL A 163 19.15 20.21 19.99
N LEU A 164 20.01 19.31 20.49
CA LEU A 164 21.10 19.63 21.43
C LEU A 164 22.48 19.50 20.77
N LEU A 165 22.54 19.05 19.51
CA LEU A 165 23.77 18.96 18.74
C LEU A 165 24.40 20.35 18.54
N GLN A 166 25.67 20.48 18.93
CA GLN A 166 26.46 21.69 18.70
C GLN A 166 27.12 21.66 17.31
N LEU A 167 27.34 22.84 16.73
CA LEU A 167 27.92 22.99 15.40
C LEU A 167 29.28 22.29 15.25
N GLU A 168 30.15 22.39 16.26
CA GLU A 168 31.47 21.74 16.26
C GLU A 168 31.36 20.23 16.14
N SER A 169 30.43 19.62 16.88
CA SER A 169 30.16 18.18 16.81
C SER A 169 29.47 17.78 15.50
N ALA A 170 28.61 18.64 14.94
CA ALA A 170 28.00 18.41 13.63
C ALA A 170 29.02 18.46 12.50
N ALA A 171 30.05 19.30 12.61
CA ALA A 171 31.11 19.43 11.61
C ALA A 171 31.95 18.15 11.45
N GLU A 172 31.98 17.27 12.47
CA GLU A 172 32.63 15.96 12.41
C GLU A 172 32.00 15.04 11.36
N VAL A 173 30.75 15.28 10.94
CA VAL A 173 30.07 14.47 9.91
C VAL A 173 30.68 14.65 8.52
N ASN A 174 31.36 15.77 8.27
CA ASN A 174 32.01 16.07 6.99
C ASN A 174 33.42 15.48 6.84
N GLN A 175 33.96 14.82 7.88
CA GLN A 175 35.26 14.12 7.83
C GLN A 175 35.09 12.66 7.44
#